data_AF-A0A2K1EEK7-F1
#
_entry.id   AF-A0A2K1EEK7-F1
#
_cell.length_a   1.000
_cell.length_b   1.000
_cell.length_c   1.000
_cell.angle_alpha   90.00
_cell.angle_beta   90.00
_cell.angle_gamma   90.00
#
_symmetry.space_group_name_H-M   'P 1'
#
loop_
_entity.id
_entity.type
_entity.pdbx_description
1 polymer ?
#
loop_
_entity_poly.entity_id
_entity_poly.type
_entity_poly.pdbx_seq_one_letter_code
_entity_poly.pdbx_strand_id
1 'polypeptide(L)'
;MKERYYLVREDILPEAIVKTIQVKLLLASGDVKTVHDAVEQVGLSRSAFYKYKDGIHLVNQLERERIVNISIDLEHQSGMLSRVLGRVADFGGNVLTIQQSIPLQGRANVVISVEMSRLSEELGVLLEGLEDISGVKRVRLIGQG
;
A
#
# COMPACT_ATOMS: atom_id res chain seq x y z
N MET A 1 7.94 11.70 -22.14
CA MET A 1 8.79 12.66 -21.40
C MET A 1 8.62 12.37 -19.92
N LYS A 2 9.67 12.46 -19.09
CA LYS A 2 9.52 12.27 -17.64
C LYS A 2 8.68 13.41 -17.07
N GLU A 3 7.60 13.09 -16.37
CA GLU A 3 6.80 14.04 -15.61
C GLU A 3 7.67 14.63 -14.48
N ARG A 4 7.60 15.95 -14.27
CA ARG A 4 8.35 16.66 -13.24
C ARG A 4 7.38 17.16 -12.18
N TYR A 5 7.67 16.86 -10.92
CA TYR A 5 6.87 17.27 -9.78
C TYR A 5 7.57 18.38 -9.00
N TYR A 6 6.77 19.26 -8.39
CA TYR A 6 7.23 20.35 -7.54
C TYR A 6 6.50 20.30 -6.20
N LEU A 7 7.21 20.53 -5.11
CA LEU A 7 6.62 20.69 -3.79
C LEU A 7 6.30 22.17 -3.56
N VAL A 8 5.04 22.45 -3.23
CA VAL A 8 4.54 23.80 -2.99
C VAL A 8 3.75 23.80 -1.69
N ARG A 9 3.81 24.90 -0.94
CA ARG A 9 3.00 25.07 0.27
C ARG A 9 1.54 25.30 -0.10
N GLU A 10 0.62 24.86 0.74
CA GLU A 10 -0.81 24.98 0.48
C GLU A 10 -1.28 26.43 0.39
N ASP A 11 -0.74 27.32 1.22
CA ASP A 11 -1.16 28.72 1.30
C ASP A 11 -0.85 29.55 0.05
N ILE A 12 0.04 29.06 -0.81
CA ILE A 12 0.36 29.70 -2.10
C ILE A 12 -0.44 29.10 -3.26
N LEU A 13 -1.25 28.06 -3.02
CA LEU A 13 -2.03 27.42 -4.07
C LEU A 13 -3.25 28.27 -4.45
N PRO A 14 -3.57 28.36 -5.75
CA PRO A 14 -4.84 28.91 -6.18
C PRO A 14 -6.01 28.14 -5.57
N GLU A 15 -7.09 28.85 -5.23
CA GLU A 15 -8.29 28.28 -4.61
C GLU A 15 -8.84 27.06 -5.38
N ALA A 16 -8.79 27.10 -6.72
CA ALA A 16 -9.24 25.99 -7.56
C ALA A 16 -8.45 24.69 -7.33
N ILE A 17 -7.15 24.77 -7.03
CA ILE A 17 -6.29 23.62 -6.71
C ILE A 17 -6.66 23.08 -5.33
N VAL A 18 -6.77 23.97 -4.34
CA VAL A 18 -7.16 23.60 -2.96
C VAL A 18 -8.53 22.91 -2.95
N LYS A 19 -9.52 23.50 -3.63
CA LYS A 19 -10.85 22.90 -3.80
C LYS A 19 -10.82 21.57 -4.54
N THR A 20 -9.94 21.41 -5.54
CA THR A 20 -9.77 20.12 -6.21
C THR A 20 -9.29 19.05 -5.24
N ILE A 21 -8.36 19.38 -4.33
CA ILE A 21 -7.90 18.46 -3.28
C ILE A 21 -9.06 18.09 -2.34
N GLN A 22 -9.86 19.06 -1.89
CA GLN A 22 -11.03 18.82 -1.04
C GLN A 22 -12.06 17.90 -1.69
N VAL A 23 -12.35 18.10 -2.98
CA VAL A 23 -13.23 17.21 -3.76
C VAL A 23 -12.68 15.79 -3.79
N LYS A 24 -11.36 15.61 -4.02
CA LYS A 24 -10.73 14.28 -4.00
C LYS A 24 -10.80 13.63 -2.61
N LEU A 25 -10.68 14.41 -1.54
CA LEU A 25 -10.80 13.90 -0.17
C LEU A 25 -12.22 13.40 0.14
N LEU A 26 -13.26 14.17 -0.21
CA LEU A 26 -14.66 13.78 -0.01
C LEU A 26 -15.04 12.50 -0.78
N LEU A 27 -14.53 12.37 -2.01
CA LEU A 27 -14.73 11.16 -2.80
C LEU A 27 -13.99 9.95 -2.21
N ALA A 28 -12.80 10.17 -1.64
CA ALA A 28 -11.99 9.09 -1.05
C ALA A 28 -12.53 8.63 0.32
N SER A 29 -13.13 9.53 1.11
CA SER A 29 -13.78 9.17 2.38
C SER A 29 -15.11 8.43 2.17
N GLY A 30 -15.72 8.59 0.98
CA GLY A 30 -17.04 8.03 0.68
C GLY A 30 -18.20 8.88 1.20
N ASP A 31 -17.92 10.08 1.72
CA ASP A 31 -18.94 11.04 2.18
C ASP A 31 -19.88 11.45 1.04
N VAL A 32 -19.37 11.41 -0.20
CA VAL A 32 -20.11 11.68 -1.43
C VAL A 32 -19.86 10.59 -2.46
N LYS A 33 -20.91 10.19 -3.18
CA LYS A 33 -20.85 9.08 -4.15
C LYS A 33 -20.45 9.52 -5.54
N THR A 34 -20.64 10.78 -5.88
CA THR A 34 -20.40 11.28 -7.24
C THR A 34 -19.54 12.54 -7.23
N VAL A 35 -18.79 12.72 -8.31
CA VAL A 35 -18.03 13.95 -8.55
C VAL A 35 -18.95 15.17 -8.58
N HIS A 36 -20.19 15.00 -9.05
CA HIS A 36 -21.15 16.11 -9.13
C HIS A 36 -21.50 16.66 -7.75
N ASP A 37 -21.85 15.77 -6.81
CA ASP A 37 -22.21 16.15 -5.45
C ASP A 37 -21.00 16.78 -4.74
N ALA A 38 -19.82 16.19 -4.94
CA ALA A 38 -18.57 16.65 -4.34
C ALA A 38 -18.20 18.07 -4.78
N VAL A 39 -18.26 18.36 -6.08
CA VAL A 39 -17.89 19.69 -6.59
C VAL A 39 -18.93 20.76 -6.24
N GLU A 40 -20.21 20.38 -6.12
CA GLU A 40 -21.28 21.27 -5.66
C GLU A 40 -21.09 21.64 -4.20
N GLN A 41 -20.82 20.66 -3.34
CA GLN A 41 -20.56 20.87 -1.91
C GLN A 41 -19.34 21.75 -1.65
N VAL A 42 -18.28 21.61 -2.44
CA VAL A 42 -17.03 22.39 -2.31
C VAL A 42 -17.10 23.75 -3.04
N GLY A 43 -18.10 23.96 -3.89
CA GLY A 43 -18.22 25.17 -4.71
C GLY A 43 -17.11 25.28 -5.76
N LEU A 44 -16.88 24.19 -6.51
CA LEU A 44 -15.96 24.11 -7.64
C LEU A 44 -16.76 23.74 -8.91
N SER A 45 -16.39 24.29 -10.08
CA SER A 45 -17.00 23.83 -11.32
C SER A 45 -16.46 22.46 -11.73
N ARG A 46 -17.29 21.63 -12.38
CA ARG A 46 -16.85 20.34 -12.94
C ARG A 46 -15.66 20.50 -13.88
N SER A 47 -15.67 21.53 -14.73
CA SER A 47 -14.56 21.78 -15.68
C SER A 47 -13.25 22.16 -14.96
N ALA A 48 -13.32 22.93 -13.87
CA ALA A 48 -12.15 23.24 -13.06
C ALA A 48 -11.60 21.99 -12.37
N PHE A 49 -12.46 21.13 -11.81
CA PHE A 49 -12.04 19.85 -11.25
C PHE A 49 -11.32 18.98 -12.28
N TYR A 50 -11.93 18.77 -13.46
CA TYR A 50 -11.34 17.95 -14.51
C TYR A 50 -10.03 18.53 -15.08
N LYS A 51 -9.85 19.84 -15.05
CA LYS A 51 -8.60 20.50 -15.46
C LYS A 51 -7.42 20.13 -14.57
N TYR A 52 -7.64 19.93 -13.27
CA TYR A 52 -6.56 19.74 -12.30
C TYR A 52 -6.50 18.34 -11.66
N LYS A 53 -7.57 17.52 -11.73
CA LYS A 53 -7.69 16.26 -10.98
C LYS A 53 -6.52 15.28 -11.14
N ASP A 54 -5.93 15.24 -12.32
CA ASP A 54 -4.88 14.28 -12.71
C ASP A 54 -3.47 14.82 -12.48
N GLY A 55 -3.33 16.12 -12.17
CA GLY A 55 -2.03 16.75 -11.90
C GLY A 55 -1.79 17.08 -10.43
N ILE A 56 -2.79 16.88 -9.56
CA ILE A 56 -2.69 17.15 -8.13
C ILE A 56 -2.85 15.86 -7.35
N HIS A 57 -1.84 15.54 -6.54
CA HIS A 57 -1.82 14.37 -5.68
C HIS A 57 -1.45 14.79 -4.26
N LEU A 58 -2.15 14.25 -3.27
CA LEU A 58 -1.75 14.39 -1.88
C LEU A 58 -0.46 13.60 -1.69
N VAL A 59 0.56 14.23 -1.11
CA VAL A 59 1.85 13.56 -0.81
C VAL A 59 1.61 12.32 0.07
N ASN A 60 0.68 12.41 1.02
CA ASN A 60 0.32 11.31 1.91
C ASN A 60 -0.39 10.14 1.19
N GLN A 61 -0.87 10.32 -0.05
CA GLN A 61 -1.38 9.22 -0.89
C GLN A 61 -0.26 8.61 -1.76
N LEU A 62 0.78 9.39 -2.08
CA LEU A 62 1.99 8.88 -2.74
C LEU A 62 2.86 8.08 -1.76
N GLU A 63 2.79 8.41 -0.47
CA GLU A 63 3.52 7.77 0.63
C GLU A 63 2.67 6.81 1.47
N ARG A 64 1.60 6.21 0.94
CA ARG A 64 1.17 4.93 1.55
C ARG A 64 2.19 3.89 1.18
N GLU A 65 3.23 3.81 2.01
CA GLU A 65 3.82 2.57 2.49
C GLU A 65 2.78 1.45 2.33
N ARG A 66 2.93 0.63 1.27
CA ARG A 66 1.96 -0.42 0.97
C ARG A 66 2.18 -1.51 2.00
N ILE A 67 1.31 -1.54 3.01
CA ILE A 67 1.30 -2.65 3.97
C ILE A 67 0.66 -3.85 3.25
N VAL A 68 1.43 -4.91 3.11
CA VAL A 68 0.97 -6.18 2.55
C VAL A 68 0.87 -7.21 3.66
N ASN A 69 -0.23 -7.98 3.64
CA ASN A 69 -0.42 -9.11 4.54
C ASN A 69 -0.15 -10.39 3.76
N ILE A 70 0.83 -11.16 4.20
CA ILE A 70 1.27 -12.39 3.55
C ILE A 70 1.03 -13.56 4.51
N SER A 71 0.31 -14.58 4.05
CA SER A 71 0.11 -15.84 4.76
C SER A 71 1.02 -16.91 4.19
N ILE A 72 1.75 -17.60 5.06
CA ILE A 72 2.81 -18.55 4.72
C ILE A 72 2.53 -19.86 5.46
N ASP A 73 2.39 -20.97 4.73
CA ASP A 73 2.35 -22.31 5.32
C ASP A 73 3.77 -22.82 5.51
N LEU A 74 4.23 -22.87 6.75
CA LEU A 74 5.63 -23.11 7.12
C LEU A 74 5.78 -24.45 7.83
N GLU A 75 6.82 -25.22 7.48
CA GLU A 75 7.23 -26.37 8.29
C GLU A 75 7.71 -25.92 9.67
N HIS A 76 7.34 -26.67 10.71
CA HIS A 76 7.72 -26.38 12.07
C HIS A 76 9.10 -26.96 12.38
N GLN A 77 10.13 -26.24 11.98
CA GLN A 77 11.53 -26.54 12.29
C GLN A 77 12.24 -25.29 12.82
N SER A 78 13.30 -25.49 13.61
CA SER A 78 14.09 -24.39 14.15
C SER A 78 14.67 -23.52 13.03
N GLY A 79 14.58 -22.19 13.20
CA GLY A 79 15.12 -21.21 12.25
C GLY A 79 14.29 -21.01 10.97
N MET A 80 13.17 -21.71 10.78
CA MET A 80 12.31 -21.54 9.60
C MET A 80 11.74 -20.11 9.51
N LEU A 81 11.15 -19.62 10.60
CA LEU A 81 10.60 -18.26 10.63
C LEU A 81 11.70 -17.22 10.44
N SER A 82 12.87 -17.42 11.05
CA SER A 82 14.01 -16.52 10.89
C SER A 82 14.48 -16.41 9.43
N ARG A 83 14.49 -17.52 8.68
CA ARG A 83 14.81 -17.49 7.24
C ARG A 83 13.80 -16.69 6.44
N VAL A 84 12.50 -16.83 6.73
CA VAL A 84 11.43 -16.04 6.11
C VAL A 84 11.64 -14.55 6.38
N LEU A 85 11.87 -14.17 7.64
CA LEU A 85 12.07 -12.77 8.02
C LEU A 85 13.35 -12.17 7.41
N GLY A 86 14.43 -12.95 7.36
CA GLY A 86 15.67 -12.55 6.68
C GLY A 86 15.43 -12.27 5.21
N ARG A 87 14.68 -13.14 4.53
CA ARG A 87 14.33 -12.94 3.11
C ARG A 87 13.52 -11.66 2.91
N VAL A 88 12.54 -11.38 3.77
CA VAL A 88 11.78 -10.12 3.71
C VAL A 88 12.69 -8.90 3.87
N ALA A 89 13.65 -8.96 4.80
CA ALA A 89 14.61 -7.89 5.03
C ALA A 89 15.57 -7.68 3.83
N ASP A 90 15.97 -8.75 3.12
CA ASP A 90 16.79 -8.65 1.90
C ASP A 90 16.10 -7.84 0.79
N PHE A 91 14.78 -7.85 0.75
CA PHE A 91 13.96 -7.04 -0.17
C PHE A 91 13.61 -5.66 0.41
N GLY A 92 14.23 -5.25 1.52
CA GLY A 92 13.97 -3.95 2.16
C GLY A 92 12.58 -3.84 2.78
N GLY A 93 11.90 -4.97 3.03
CA GLY A 93 10.61 -5.00 3.70
C GLY A 93 10.75 -4.83 5.20
N ASN A 94 9.94 -3.96 5.79
CA ASN A 94 9.87 -3.74 7.23
C ASN A 94 8.71 -4.56 7.81
N VAL A 95 9.01 -5.53 8.68
CA VAL A 95 7.97 -6.40 9.26
C VAL A 95 7.30 -5.68 10.44
N LEU A 96 6.01 -5.39 10.29
CA LEU A 96 5.21 -4.70 11.30
C LEU A 96 4.58 -5.66 12.31
N THR A 97 4.05 -6.79 11.84
CA THR A 97 3.44 -7.80 12.71
C THR A 97 3.79 -9.21 12.26
N ILE A 98 3.82 -10.13 13.22
CA ILE A 98 4.02 -11.55 12.99
C ILE A 98 3.01 -12.31 13.85
N GLN A 99 2.18 -13.12 13.20
CA GLN A 99 1.25 -14.01 13.87
C GLN A 99 1.41 -15.43 13.37
N GLN A 100 2.02 -16.27 14.19
CA GLN A 100 2.20 -17.69 13.91
C GLN A 100 1.19 -18.53 14.69
N SER A 101 0.49 -19.43 13.99
CA SER A 101 -0.39 -20.41 14.64
C SER A 101 0.40 -21.44 15.43
N ILE A 102 -0.26 -22.08 16.38
CA ILE A 102 0.30 -23.28 17.02
C ILE A 102 0.55 -24.33 15.90
N PRO A 103 1.74 -24.97 15.88
CA PRO A 103 2.03 -26.01 14.91
C PRO A 103 1.08 -27.21 15.02
N LEU A 104 0.52 -27.64 13.90
CA LEU A 104 -0.28 -28.86 13.76
C LEU A 104 0.34 -29.74 12.69
N GLN A 105 0.56 -31.02 13.02
CA GLN A 105 1.18 -32.00 12.10
C GLN A 105 2.52 -31.52 11.50
N GLY A 106 3.36 -30.90 12.33
CA GLY A 106 4.67 -30.40 11.91
C GLY A 106 4.63 -29.15 11.03
N ARG A 107 3.51 -28.42 11.00
CA ARG A 107 3.34 -27.20 10.18
C ARG A 107 2.63 -26.11 10.95
N ALA A 108 3.00 -24.85 10.72
CA ALA A 108 2.32 -23.68 11.28
C ALA A 108 1.99 -22.71 10.14
N ASN A 109 0.86 -22.01 10.26
CA ASN A 109 0.59 -20.87 9.39
C ASN A 109 1.21 -19.62 10.04
N VAL A 110 1.90 -18.81 9.25
CA VAL A 110 2.45 -17.52 9.66
C VAL A 110 1.81 -16.44 8.82
N VAL A 111 1.20 -15.45 9.46
CA VAL A 111 0.77 -14.22 8.81
C VAL A 111 1.73 -13.11 9.20
N ILE A 112 2.29 -12.42 8.21
CA ILE A 112 3.13 -11.25 8.42
C ILE A 112 2.50 -10.03 7.75
N SER A 113 2.53 -8.90 8.45
CA SER A 113 2.28 -7.58 7.86
C SER A 113 3.63 -6.96 7.53
N VAL A 114 3.85 -6.62 6.27
CA VAL A 114 5.11 -6.06 5.79
C VAL A 114 4.83 -4.71 5.16
N GLU A 115 5.54 -3.70 5.61
CA GLU A 115 5.63 -2.40 4.98
C GLU A 115 6.71 -2.43 3.91
N MET A 116 6.33 -2.08 2.68
CA MET A 116 7.26 -2.01 1.54
C MET A 116 7.45 -0.55 1.14
N SER A 117 8.69 -0.10 1.18
CA SER A 117 9.07 1.29 0.84
C SER A 117 9.10 1.55 -0.68
N ARG A 118 9.16 0.50 -1.52
CA ARG A 118 9.18 0.61 -3.00
C ARG A 118 8.37 -0.51 -3.69
N LEU A 119 7.50 -0.07 -4.61
CA LEU A 119 6.88 -0.70 -5.79
C LEU A 119 6.37 -2.17 -5.82
N SER A 120 5.23 -2.32 -6.51
CA SER A 120 4.51 -3.56 -6.85
C SER A 120 5.31 -4.63 -7.60
N GLU A 121 6.41 -4.27 -8.28
CA GLU A 121 7.29 -5.23 -8.98
C GLU A 121 8.12 -6.04 -7.98
N GLU A 122 8.53 -5.45 -6.86
CA GLU A 122 9.33 -6.13 -5.82
C GLU A 122 8.48 -7.13 -5.01
N LEU A 123 7.16 -6.91 -4.92
CA LEU A 123 6.25 -7.81 -4.21
C LEU A 123 6.16 -9.19 -4.89
N GLY A 124 6.07 -9.25 -6.22
CA GLY A 124 6.03 -10.51 -6.95
C GLY A 124 7.30 -11.34 -6.70
N VAL A 125 8.46 -10.68 -6.83
CA VAL A 125 9.77 -11.30 -6.60
C VAL A 125 9.97 -11.71 -5.14
N LEU A 126 9.45 -10.94 -4.19
CA LEU A 126 9.44 -11.33 -2.78
C LEU A 126 8.60 -12.60 -2.56
N LEU A 127 7.39 -12.66 -3.11
CA LEU A 127 6.51 -13.83 -2.94
C LEU A 127 7.16 -15.09 -3.54
N GLU A 128 7.71 -15.00 -4.76
CA GLU A 128 8.48 -16.08 -5.38
C GLU A 128 9.69 -16.49 -4.52
N GLY A 129 10.47 -15.50 -4.07
CA GLY A 129 11.64 -15.72 -3.22
C GLY A 129 11.31 -16.30 -1.84
N LEU A 130 10.09 -16.14 -1.34
CA LEU A 130 9.59 -16.80 -0.13
C LEU A 130 9.14 -18.24 -0.42
N GLU A 131 8.53 -18.50 -1.58
CA GLU A 131 8.15 -19.86 -2.00
C GLU A 131 9.37 -20.77 -2.22
N ASP A 132 10.49 -20.20 -2.65
CA ASP A 132 11.75 -20.93 -2.86
C ASP A 132 12.45 -21.38 -1.56
N ILE A 133 12.04 -20.87 -0.40
CA ILE A 133 12.65 -21.25 0.88
C ILE A 133 12.27 -22.69 1.20
N SER A 134 13.28 -23.58 1.28
CA SER A 134 13.07 -24.96 1.71
C SER A 134 12.39 -25.03 3.08
N GLY A 135 11.18 -25.62 3.11
CA GLY A 135 10.30 -25.72 4.27
C GLY A 135 9.11 -24.75 4.23
N VAL A 136 9.06 -23.80 3.29
CA VAL A 136 7.84 -23.09 2.91
C VAL A 136 7.05 -23.98 1.94
N LYS A 137 5.74 -24.10 2.18
CA LYS A 137 4.85 -24.95 1.37
C LYS A 137 3.87 -24.16 0.53
N ARG A 138 3.59 -22.93 0.93
CA ARG A 138 2.65 -22.04 0.25
C ARG A 138 2.87 -20.62 0.75
N VAL A 139 2.81 -19.65 -0.16
CA VAL A 139 2.77 -18.23 0.15
C VAL A 139 1.51 -17.65 -0.50
N ARG A 140 0.79 -16.77 0.21
CA ARG A 140 -0.40 -16.09 -0.31
C ARG A 140 -0.43 -14.65 0.17
N LEU A 141 -0.59 -13.72 -0.76
CA LEU A 141 -1.04 -12.38 -0.44
C LEU A 141 -2.51 -12.43 0.00
N ILE A 142 -2.82 -12.01 1.21
CA ILE A 142 -4.18 -12.05 1.78
C ILE A 142 -4.81 -10.65 1.97
N GLY A 143 -4.03 -9.59 1.78
CA GLY A 143 -4.53 -8.22 1.83
C GLY A 143 -3.45 -7.18 1.51
N GLN A 144 -3.89 -6.02 1.05
CA GLN A 144 -3.06 -4.86 0.77
C GLN A 144 -3.78 -3.60 1.28
N GLY A 145 -3.07 -2.75 2.04
CA GLY A 145 -3.56 -1.49 2.62
C GLY A 145 -2.93 -0.25 1.99
#